data_AF-A0A2N3DY70-F1
#
_entry.id   AF-A0A2N3DY70-F1
#
_cell.length_a   1.000
_cell.length_b   1.000
_cell.length_c   1.000
_cell.angle_alpha   90.00
_cell.angle_beta   90.00
_cell.angle_gamma   90.00
#
_symmetry.space_group_name_H-M   'P 1'
#
loop_
_entity.id
_entity.type
_entity.pdbx_description
1 polymer ?
#
loop_
_entity_poly.entity_id
_entity_poly.type
_entity_poly.pdbx_seq_one_letter_code
_entity_poly.pdbx_strand_id
1 'polypeptide(L)'
;MSGHYADEFAEAHGKELPLRSALGVPVPSAGVGCALRRDALALLASGRGGDPFRADSLTEDYEIGMLIGVHGLSGRFVDAVDAGGERIVSRGEFPARIGPAVRQKARWIAGIALAGWDHLGWPGRRDMGWLARWMLWRDRRAPLAAAVLLAAYTGTAVSALAVAGQMLFGWRAMEAGGGMRLLVGAGLLLLLWRLAMRVGFTTRCHGWREGLRAVPRAFIANMIAILAARRAISLYGRMVRSGVVVWDKTAHPAAADAPAAAR
;
A
#
# COMPACT_ATOMS: atom_id res chain seq x y z
N MET A 1 -1.74 -14.08 10.30
CA MET A 1 -2.32 -12.74 10.03
C MET A 1 -1.34 -11.81 9.32
N SER A 2 -0.05 -11.82 9.68
CA SER A 2 1.02 -11.03 9.02
C SER A 2 1.16 -11.27 7.52
N GLY A 3 0.86 -12.49 7.04
CA GLY A 3 1.01 -12.85 5.62
C GLY A 3 0.23 -12.00 4.61
N HIS A 4 -0.75 -11.19 5.03
CA HIS A 4 -1.44 -10.28 4.11
C HIS A 4 -0.49 -9.20 3.55
N TYR A 5 0.51 -8.79 4.34
CA TYR A 5 1.57 -7.92 3.85
C TYR A 5 2.43 -8.65 2.81
N ALA A 6 2.80 -9.90 3.06
CA ALA A 6 3.55 -10.68 2.07
C ALA A 6 2.81 -10.73 0.72
N ASP A 7 1.49 -10.98 0.75
CA ASP A 7 0.65 -10.95 -0.46
C ASP A 7 0.64 -9.58 -1.16
N GLU A 8 0.53 -8.49 -0.38
CA GLU A 8 0.51 -7.11 -0.91
C GLU A 8 1.88 -6.72 -1.49
N PHE A 9 2.97 -7.09 -0.84
CA PHE A 9 4.33 -6.84 -1.30
C PHE A 9 4.65 -7.66 -2.54
N ALA A 10 4.24 -8.94 -2.60
CA ALA A 10 4.39 -9.78 -3.79
C ALA A 10 3.66 -9.17 -5.00
N GLU A 11 2.44 -8.65 -4.80
CA GLU A 11 1.71 -7.96 -5.86
C GLU A 11 2.38 -6.63 -6.25
N ALA A 12 2.79 -5.81 -5.28
CA ALA A 12 3.43 -4.52 -5.54
C ALA A 12 4.78 -4.67 -6.28
N HIS A 13 5.63 -5.61 -5.84
CA HIS A 13 6.96 -5.83 -6.40
C HIS A 13 6.93 -6.72 -7.65
N GLY A 14 5.90 -7.55 -7.83
CA GLY A 14 5.73 -8.39 -9.02
C GLY A 14 5.03 -7.68 -10.19
N LYS A 15 4.26 -6.64 -9.91
CA LYS A 15 3.40 -5.98 -10.91
C LYS A 15 3.62 -4.47 -10.97
N GLU A 16 3.56 -3.78 -9.84
CA GLU A 16 3.44 -2.32 -9.83
C GLU A 16 4.79 -1.61 -10.01
N LEU A 17 5.81 -2.00 -9.25
CA LEU A 17 7.14 -1.40 -9.35
C LEU A 17 7.85 -1.72 -10.67
N PRO A 18 7.82 -2.98 -11.19
CA PRO A 18 8.35 -3.27 -12.52
C PRO A 18 7.68 -2.45 -13.62
N LEU A 19 6.35 -2.32 -13.57
CA LEU A 19 5.59 -1.51 -14.54
C LEU A 19 6.00 -0.04 -14.47
N ARG A 20 6.15 0.54 -13.28
CA ARG A 20 6.61 1.93 -13.12
C ARG A 20 8.00 2.14 -13.72
N SER A 21 8.92 1.22 -13.39
CA SER A 21 10.28 1.25 -13.91
C SER A 21 10.32 1.13 -15.44
N ALA A 22 9.49 0.25 -16.03
CA ALA A 22 9.40 0.07 -17.48
C ALA A 22 8.81 1.30 -18.20
N LEU A 23 7.84 1.98 -17.56
CA LEU A 23 7.23 3.21 -18.08
C LEU A 23 8.12 4.46 -17.87
N GLY A 24 9.24 4.35 -17.16
CA GLY A 24 10.11 5.48 -16.83
C GLY A 24 9.43 6.55 -15.95
N VAL A 25 8.35 6.18 -15.26
CA VAL A 25 7.66 7.06 -14.31
C VAL A 25 8.30 6.94 -12.93
N PRO A 26 8.10 7.91 -12.01
CA PRO A 26 8.73 7.88 -10.70
C PRO A 26 8.47 6.57 -9.97
N VAL A 27 9.53 6.00 -9.41
CA VAL A 27 9.50 4.77 -8.62
C VAL A 27 9.63 5.18 -7.15
N PRO A 28 8.64 4.88 -6.29
CA PRO A 28 8.75 5.20 -4.88
C PRO A 28 9.86 4.38 -4.24
N SER A 29 10.61 4.97 -3.31
CA SER A 29 11.55 4.21 -2.48
C SER A 29 10.83 3.59 -1.30
N ALA A 30 11.28 2.40 -0.90
CA ALA A 30 10.73 1.65 0.23
C ALA A 30 11.55 1.82 1.52
N GLY A 31 12.58 2.68 1.50
CA GLY A 31 13.48 2.94 2.64
C GLY A 31 14.47 1.82 2.95
N VAL A 32 14.27 0.62 2.40
CA VAL A 32 15.13 -0.55 2.52
C VAL A 32 15.41 -1.17 1.15
N GLY A 33 16.59 -1.78 0.98
CA GLY A 33 16.98 -2.39 -0.29
C GLY A 33 17.08 -1.39 -1.45
N CYS A 34 17.28 -0.10 -1.16
CA CYS A 34 17.41 0.97 -2.15
C CYS A 34 18.84 1.52 -2.18
N ALA A 35 19.28 1.94 -3.37
CA ALA A 35 20.50 2.71 -3.55
C ALA A 35 20.17 4.09 -4.12
N LEU A 36 20.76 5.13 -3.56
CA LEU A 36 20.55 6.52 -3.98
C LEU A 36 21.88 7.12 -4.40
N ARG A 37 21.89 7.83 -5.53
CA ARG A 37 23.08 8.57 -5.95
C ARG A 37 23.29 9.78 -5.04
N ARG A 38 24.55 10.05 -4.68
CA ARG A 38 24.92 11.17 -3.81
C ARG A 38 24.50 12.53 -4.37
N ASP A 39 24.60 12.71 -5.69
CA ASP A 39 24.22 13.96 -6.35
C ASP A 39 22.70 14.18 -6.36
N ALA A 40 21.89 13.13 -6.49
CA ALA A 40 20.45 13.21 -6.32
C ALA A 40 20.08 13.66 -4.88
N LEU A 41 20.76 13.13 -3.86
CA LEU A 41 20.58 13.59 -2.48
C LEU A 41 20.99 15.05 -2.31
N ALA A 42 22.14 15.45 -2.87
CA ALA A 42 22.62 16.84 -2.80
C ALA A 42 21.65 17.83 -3.48
N LEU A 43 21.04 17.43 -4.60
CA LEU A 43 20.01 18.22 -5.27
C LEU A 43 18.78 18.44 -4.40
N LEU A 44 18.32 17.40 -3.70
CA LEU A 44 17.17 17.54 -2.80
C LEU A 44 17.49 18.34 -1.55
N ALA A 45 18.71 18.18 -1.02
CA ALA A 45 19.21 18.93 0.13
C ALA A 45 19.36 20.43 -0.17
N SER A 46 19.80 20.81 -1.38
CA SER A 46 20.01 22.22 -1.74
C SER A 46 18.71 23.03 -1.73
N GLY A 47 17.59 22.40 -2.08
CA GLY A 47 16.25 23.01 -1.98
C GLY A 47 15.65 23.01 -0.56
N ARG A 48 16.33 22.44 0.44
CA ARG A 48 15.80 22.14 1.78
C ARG A 48 16.71 22.55 2.93
N GLY A 49 17.65 23.47 2.70
CA GLY A 49 18.54 23.96 3.76
C GLY A 49 19.57 22.94 4.24
N GLY A 50 19.88 21.92 3.44
CA GLY A 50 20.94 20.94 3.70
C GLY A 50 20.45 19.52 3.97
N ASP A 51 19.17 19.32 4.29
CA ASP A 51 18.62 18.00 4.60
C ASP A 51 17.83 17.40 3.43
N PRO A 52 18.25 16.24 2.87
CA PRO A 52 17.51 15.63 1.77
C PRO A 52 16.18 14.99 2.22
N PHE A 53 16.10 14.55 3.48
CA PHE A 53 14.93 13.92 4.07
C PHE A 53 14.16 14.90 4.96
N ARG A 54 12.84 14.93 4.79
CA ARG A 54 11.95 15.75 5.63
C ARG A 54 11.72 15.08 6.98
N ALA A 55 12.13 15.73 8.05
CA ALA A 55 11.91 15.25 9.42
C ALA A 55 10.41 15.20 9.80
N ASP A 56 9.57 16.00 9.15
CA ASP A 56 8.12 16.05 9.33
C ASP A 56 7.36 15.13 8.35
N SER A 57 8.04 14.29 7.57
CA SER A 57 7.39 13.30 6.71
C SER A 57 7.23 11.97 7.44
N LEU A 58 6.04 11.39 7.37
CA LEU A 58 5.79 10.03 7.91
C LEU A 58 6.30 8.92 6.97
N THR A 59 6.63 9.29 5.74
CA THR A 59 7.07 8.43 4.64
C THR A 59 8.09 9.20 3.80
N GLU A 60 9.18 9.61 4.43
CA GLU A 60 10.27 10.35 3.80
C GLU A 60 10.93 9.55 2.67
N ASP A 61 10.94 8.23 2.82
CA ASP A 61 11.37 7.26 1.83
C ASP A 61 10.51 7.29 0.55
N TYR A 62 9.19 7.23 0.69
CA TYR A 62 8.29 7.36 -0.45
C TYR A 62 8.49 8.71 -1.15
N GLU A 63 8.56 9.78 -0.35
CA GLU A 63 8.67 11.16 -0.83
C GLU A 63 9.92 11.37 -1.69
N ILE A 64 11.07 10.84 -1.27
CA ILE A 64 12.32 11.02 -2.00
C ILE A 64 12.26 10.39 -3.39
N GLY A 65 11.67 9.18 -3.52
CA GLY A 65 11.52 8.50 -4.80
C GLY A 65 10.63 9.27 -5.78
N MET A 66 9.60 9.93 -5.25
CA MET A 66 8.73 10.79 -6.06
C MET A 66 9.43 12.08 -6.49
N LEU A 67 10.14 12.74 -5.59
CA LEU A 67 10.82 14.02 -5.86
C LEU A 67 11.97 13.88 -6.85
N ILE A 68 12.73 12.79 -6.79
CA ILE A 68 13.73 12.45 -7.81
C ILE A 68 13.09 12.51 -9.20
N GLY A 69 11.91 11.91 -9.35
CA GLY A 69 11.13 11.96 -10.58
C GLY A 69 10.62 13.36 -10.97
N VAL A 70 10.19 14.18 -10.00
CA VAL A 70 9.79 15.58 -10.24
C VAL A 70 10.95 16.40 -10.79
N HIS A 71 12.17 16.16 -10.30
CA HIS A 71 13.39 16.84 -10.75
C HIS A 71 13.97 16.26 -12.07
N GLY A 72 13.22 15.41 -12.76
CA GLY A 72 13.64 14.83 -14.05
C GLY A 72 14.71 13.73 -13.93
N LEU A 73 15.06 13.31 -12.72
CA LEU A 73 15.92 12.16 -12.49
C LEU A 73 15.09 10.87 -12.55
N SER A 74 15.73 9.76 -12.88
CA SER A 74 15.05 8.46 -12.99
C SER A 74 15.43 7.52 -11.85
N GLY A 75 14.42 6.80 -11.37
CA GLY A 75 14.60 5.63 -10.52
C GLY A 75 14.31 4.36 -11.33
N ARG A 76 14.96 3.25 -10.97
CA ARG A 76 14.69 1.93 -11.55
C ARG A 76 14.43 0.91 -10.46
N PHE A 77 13.45 0.05 -10.71
CA PHE A 77 13.23 -1.15 -9.93
C PHE A 77 14.07 -2.28 -10.52
N VAL A 78 14.89 -2.94 -9.69
CA VAL A 78 15.77 -4.03 -10.13
C VAL A 78 15.35 -5.31 -9.42
N ASP A 79 14.91 -6.28 -10.20
CA ASP A 79 14.63 -7.64 -9.74
C ASP A 79 15.81 -8.53 -10.18
N ALA A 80 16.70 -8.84 -9.23
CA ALA A 80 17.95 -9.56 -9.51
C ALA A 80 18.03 -10.86 -8.72
N VAL A 81 18.81 -11.80 -9.26
CA VAL A 81 19.19 -13.05 -8.61
C VAL A 81 20.70 -13.07 -8.40
N ASP A 82 21.16 -13.73 -7.35
CA ASP A 82 22.57 -13.97 -7.11
C ASP A 82 23.11 -15.12 -7.98
N ALA A 83 24.40 -15.44 -7.83
CA ALA A 83 25.05 -16.51 -8.59
C ALA A 83 24.45 -17.91 -8.33
N GLY A 84 23.76 -18.10 -7.19
CA GLY A 84 23.06 -19.33 -6.84
C GLY A 84 21.63 -19.39 -7.37
N GLY A 85 21.14 -18.36 -8.06
CA GLY A 85 19.77 -18.26 -8.55
C GLY A 85 18.77 -17.82 -7.48
N GLU A 86 19.24 -17.44 -6.29
CA GLU A 86 18.39 -16.91 -5.22
C GLU A 86 18.12 -15.43 -5.44
N ARG A 87 16.89 -15.00 -5.18
CA ARG A 87 16.49 -13.61 -5.42
C ARG A 87 17.12 -12.67 -4.39
N ILE A 88 17.74 -11.59 -4.85
CA ILE A 88 18.34 -10.57 -4.00
C ILE A 88 17.22 -9.70 -3.42
N VAL A 89 16.94 -9.90 -2.13
CA VAL A 89 15.83 -9.21 -1.43
C VAL A 89 16.24 -8.81 -0.02
N SER A 90 15.65 -7.70 0.48
CA SER A 90 15.64 -7.41 1.91
C SER A 90 14.58 -8.28 2.60
N ARG A 91 14.92 -8.83 3.78
CA ARG A 91 14.00 -9.63 4.59
C ARG A 91 13.69 -8.87 5.88
N GLY A 92 12.42 -8.82 6.24
CA GLY A 92 11.95 -8.16 7.46
C GLY A 92 10.70 -8.82 7.99
N GLU A 93 10.50 -8.73 9.30
CA GLU A 93 9.32 -9.29 9.96
C GLU A 93 8.12 -8.35 9.84
N PHE A 94 6.96 -8.93 9.52
CA PHE A 94 5.70 -8.21 9.53
C PHE A 94 4.99 -8.35 10.88
N PRO A 95 4.23 -7.33 11.33
CA PRO A 95 3.55 -7.40 12.60
C PRO A 95 2.57 -8.58 12.68
N ALA A 96 2.69 -9.38 13.75
CA ALA A 96 1.87 -10.58 13.93
C ALA A 96 0.42 -10.27 14.37
N ARG A 97 0.19 -9.10 14.99
CA ARG A 97 -1.09 -8.69 15.59
C ARG A 97 -1.77 -7.59 14.78
N ILE A 98 -3.11 -7.57 14.81
CA ILE A 98 -3.95 -6.61 14.06
C ILE A 98 -3.62 -5.16 14.44
N GLY A 99 -3.52 -4.84 15.74
CA GLY A 99 -3.25 -3.47 16.20
C GLY A 99 -1.97 -2.87 15.59
N PRO A 100 -0.80 -3.50 15.78
CA PRO A 100 0.46 -3.10 15.12
C PRO A 100 0.37 -3.01 13.59
N ALA A 101 -0.27 -3.97 12.92
CA ALA A 101 -0.45 -3.92 11.46
C ALA A 101 -1.28 -2.69 11.04
N VAL A 102 -2.38 -2.42 11.74
CA VAL A 102 -3.21 -1.23 11.50
C VAL A 102 -2.39 0.05 11.71
N ARG A 103 -1.55 0.13 12.76
CA ARG A 103 -0.68 1.29 12.98
C ARG A 103 0.32 1.50 11.84
N GLN A 104 1.00 0.43 11.42
CA GLN A 104 1.97 0.48 10.33
C GLN A 104 1.32 0.96 9.03
N LYS A 105 0.21 0.33 8.62
CA LYS A 105 -0.50 0.72 7.39
C LYS A 105 -1.12 2.11 7.50
N ALA A 106 -1.59 2.53 8.68
CA ALA A 106 -2.11 3.87 8.87
C ALA A 106 -1.03 4.95 8.69
N ARG A 107 0.21 4.69 9.12
CA ARG A 107 1.34 5.60 8.88
C ARG A 107 1.58 5.80 7.39
N TRP A 108 1.58 4.71 6.61
CA TRP A 108 1.73 4.79 5.16
C TRP A 108 0.57 5.53 4.49
N ILE A 109 -0.69 5.24 4.85
CA ILE A 109 -1.85 5.96 4.29
C ILE A 109 -1.78 7.45 4.64
N ALA A 110 -1.47 7.80 5.89
CA ALA A 110 -1.37 9.20 6.32
C ALA A 110 -0.23 9.92 5.59
N GLY A 111 0.96 9.31 5.50
CA GLY A 111 2.12 9.91 4.82
C GLY A 111 1.93 10.04 3.31
N ILE A 112 1.46 8.99 2.63
CA ILE A 112 1.35 8.97 1.16
C ILE A 112 0.11 9.70 0.67
N ALA A 113 -1.06 9.37 1.23
CA ALA A 113 -2.34 9.82 0.69
C ALA A 113 -2.83 11.15 1.24
N LEU A 114 -2.43 11.52 2.47
CA LEU A 114 -2.90 12.73 3.14
C LEU A 114 -1.79 13.79 3.21
N ALA A 115 -0.77 13.61 4.05
CA ALA A 115 0.34 14.55 4.18
C ALA A 115 1.16 14.70 2.89
N GLY A 116 1.22 13.64 2.08
CA GLY A 116 1.84 13.68 0.76
C GLY A 116 1.14 14.65 -0.19
N TRP A 117 -0.12 15.03 0.05
CA TRP A 117 -0.77 16.12 -0.68
C TRP A 117 -0.13 17.46 -0.36
N ASP A 118 0.20 17.72 0.90
CA ASP A 118 0.80 18.97 1.36
C ASP A 118 2.27 19.07 0.90
N HIS A 119 3.03 17.97 0.99
CA HIS A 119 4.46 17.99 0.70
C HIS A 119 4.79 17.88 -0.79
N LEU A 120 4.05 17.05 -1.54
CA LEU A 120 4.32 16.79 -2.96
C LEU A 120 3.35 17.53 -3.90
N GLY A 121 2.22 18.03 -3.38
CA GLY A 121 1.18 18.66 -4.21
C GLY A 121 0.64 17.74 -5.30
N TRP A 122 0.12 18.35 -6.37
CA TRP A 122 -0.15 17.67 -7.64
C TRP A 122 0.74 18.27 -8.72
N PRO A 123 1.73 17.52 -9.21
CA PRO A 123 2.61 18.00 -10.27
C PRO A 123 1.80 18.42 -11.51
N GLY A 124 2.14 19.56 -12.09
CA GLY A 124 1.49 20.07 -13.29
C GLY A 124 1.75 19.18 -14.51
N ARG A 125 1.07 19.48 -15.63
CA ARG A 125 1.30 18.79 -16.92
C ARG A 125 2.74 18.96 -17.44
N ARG A 126 3.40 20.05 -17.06
CA ARG A 126 4.78 20.37 -17.44
C ARG A 126 5.80 19.65 -16.56
N ASP A 127 5.46 19.41 -15.29
CA ASP A 127 6.38 18.82 -14.31
C ASP A 127 6.33 17.30 -14.33
N MET A 128 5.18 16.71 -14.69
CA MET A 128 5.03 15.26 -14.84
C MET A 128 4.08 14.87 -15.97
N GLY A 129 4.43 13.79 -16.66
CA GLY A 129 3.56 13.13 -17.64
C GLY A 129 2.26 12.61 -17.02
N TRP A 130 1.25 12.36 -17.85
CA TRP A 130 -0.06 11.86 -17.39
C TRP A 130 0.03 10.49 -16.70
N LEU A 131 0.93 9.62 -17.14
CA LEU A 131 1.20 8.31 -16.52
C LEU A 131 1.68 8.45 -15.08
N ALA A 132 2.61 9.37 -14.82
CA ALA A 132 3.13 9.62 -13.47
C ALA A 132 2.04 10.16 -12.55
N ARG A 133 1.19 11.08 -13.03
CA ARG A 133 0.02 11.55 -12.27
C ARG A 133 -1.00 10.44 -11.99
N TRP A 134 -1.24 9.56 -12.95
CA TRP A 134 -2.10 8.40 -12.75
C TRP A 134 -1.55 7.47 -11.66
N MET A 135 -0.24 7.22 -11.66
CA MET A 135 0.43 6.42 -10.63
C MET A 135 0.38 7.10 -9.26
N LEU A 136 0.54 8.42 -9.19
CA LEU A 136 0.40 9.18 -7.94
C LEU A 136 -1.03 9.12 -7.40
N TRP A 137 -2.05 9.28 -8.27
CA TRP A 137 -3.45 9.11 -7.87
C TRP A 137 -3.70 7.69 -7.35
N ARG A 138 -3.13 6.67 -8.00
CA ARG A 138 -3.25 5.28 -7.59
C ARG A 138 -2.67 5.03 -6.19
N ASP A 139 -1.59 5.72 -5.83
CA ASP A 139 -1.00 5.66 -4.49
C ASP A 139 -1.88 6.35 -3.45
N ARG A 140 -2.48 7.49 -3.80
CA ARG A 140 -3.30 8.31 -2.89
C ARG A 140 -4.74 7.81 -2.72
N ARG A 141 -5.21 6.85 -3.52
CA ARG A 141 -6.61 6.37 -3.47
C ARG A 141 -6.95 5.52 -2.22
N ALA A 142 -5.98 5.20 -1.36
CA ALA A 142 -6.19 4.27 -0.25
C ALA A 142 -7.37 4.63 0.69
N PRO A 143 -7.60 5.90 1.09
CA PRO A 143 -8.77 6.26 1.89
C PRO A 143 -10.10 6.05 1.15
N LEU A 144 -10.15 6.39 -0.14
CA LEU A 144 -11.34 6.17 -0.97
C LEU A 144 -11.62 4.67 -1.13
N ALA A 145 -10.58 3.87 -1.40
CA ALA A 145 -10.70 2.42 -1.51
C ALA A 145 -11.23 1.80 -0.20
N ALA A 146 -10.77 2.30 0.95
CA ALA A 146 -11.29 1.86 2.26
C ALA A 146 -12.78 2.22 2.45
N ALA A 147 -13.22 3.40 2.01
CA ALA A 147 -14.64 3.78 2.07
C ALA A 147 -15.50 2.88 1.16
N VAL A 148 -15.04 2.58 -0.05
CA VAL A 148 -15.71 1.65 -0.97
C VAL A 148 -15.77 0.24 -0.38
N LEU A 149 -14.68 -0.24 0.23
CA LEU A 149 -14.65 -1.54 0.90
C LEU A 149 -15.64 -1.59 2.06
N LEU A 150 -15.69 -0.56 2.90
CA LEU A 150 -16.65 -0.47 4.00
C LEU A 150 -18.09 -0.54 3.47
N ALA A 151 -18.43 0.26 2.46
CA ALA A 151 -19.75 0.23 1.82
C ALA A 151 -20.09 -1.15 1.25
N ALA A 152 -19.14 -1.83 0.60
CA ALA A 152 -19.34 -3.17 0.05
C ALA A 152 -19.62 -4.21 1.15
N TYR A 153 -18.85 -4.19 2.25
CA TYR A 153 -19.07 -5.10 3.39
C TYR A 153 -20.38 -4.81 4.12
N THR A 154 -20.71 -3.54 4.35
CA THR A 154 -22.00 -3.16 4.94
C THR A 154 -23.15 -3.58 4.04
N GLY A 155 -23.07 -3.33 2.73
CA GLY A 155 -24.08 -3.76 1.76
C GLY A 155 -24.27 -5.28 1.75
N THR A 156 -23.16 -6.03 1.82
CA THR A 156 -23.20 -7.50 1.91
C THR A 156 -23.90 -7.96 3.20
N ALA A 157 -23.56 -7.36 4.34
CA ALA A 157 -24.17 -7.70 5.63
C ALA A 157 -25.67 -7.38 5.66
N VAL A 158 -26.07 -6.20 5.17
CA VAL A 158 -27.49 -5.80 5.06
C VAL A 158 -28.24 -6.75 4.12
N SER A 159 -27.64 -7.14 3.00
CA SER A 159 -28.24 -8.09 2.06
C SER A 159 -28.43 -9.46 2.68
N ALA A 160 -27.44 -9.95 3.43
CA ALA A 160 -27.54 -11.22 4.17
C ALA A 160 -28.64 -11.18 5.24
N LEU A 161 -28.77 -10.07 5.97
CA LEU A 161 -29.84 -9.87 6.96
C LEU A 161 -31.21 -9.80 6.30
N ALA A 162 -31.34 -9.16 5.14
CA ALA A 162 -32.59 -9.10 4.39
C ALA A 162 -33.04 -10.50 3.93
N VAL A 163 -32.11 -11.31 3.41
CA VAL A 163 -32.37 -12.70 3.03
C VAL A 163 -32.76 -13.54 4.25
N ALA A 164 -32.03 -13.41 5.37
CA ALA A 164 -32.37 -14.12 6.60
C ALA A 164 -33.76 -13.71 7.13
N GLY A 165 -34.10 -12.42 7.08
CA GLY A 165 -35.41 -11.91 7.49
C GLY A 165 -36.55 -12.41 6.60
N GLN A 166 -36.30 -12.55 5.29
CA GLN A 166 -37.25 -13.20 4.38
C GLN A 166 -37.46 -14.67 4.75
N MET A 167 -36.39 -15.42 5.03
CA MET A 167 -36.47 -16.84 5.36
C MET A 167 -37.11 -17.11 6.73
N LEU A 168 -36.83 -16.27 7.73
CA LEU A 168 -37.24 -16.49 9.13
C LEU A 168 -38.56 -15.81 9.49
N PHE A 169 -38.85 -14.65 8.91
CA PHE A 169 -39.99 -13.80 9.28
C PHE A 169 -40.95 -13.51 8.11
N GLY A 170 -40.68 -14.07 6.92
CA GLY A 170 -41.53 -13.90 5.74
C GLY A 170 -41.57 -12.48 5.18
N TRP A 171 -40.61 -11.62 5.54
CA TRP A 171 -40.57 -10.25 5.03
C TRP A 171 -40.24 -10.22 3.53
N ARG A 172 -40.84 -9.29 2.79
CA ARG A 172 -40.48 -9.06 1.38
C ARG A 172 -39.16 -8.30 1.32
N ALA A 173 -38.07 -9.03 1.06
CA ALA A 173 -36.81 -8.42 0.68
C ALA A 173 -36.99 -7.63 -0.63
N MET A 174 -36.33 -6.48 -0.73
CA MET A 174 -36.39 -5.66 -1.94
C MET A 174 -35.69 -6.41 -3.09
N GLU A 175 -36.41 -6.62 -4.20
CA GLU A 175 -35.82 -7.26 -5.37
C GLU A 175 -34.81 -6.32 -6.05
N ALA A 176 -33.59 -6.81 -6.27
CA ALA A 176 -32.57 -6.08 -6.99
C ALA A 176 -32.96 -5.96 -8.46
N GLY A 177 -33.22 -4.75 -8.97
CA GLY A 177 -33.50 -4.51 -10.38
C GLY A 177 -32.36 -4.95 -11.31
N GLY A 178 -32.63 -5.03 -12.62
CA GLY A 178 -31.67 -5.53 -13.63
C GLY A 178 -30.31 -4.81 -13.60
N GLY A 179 -30.31 -3.48 -13.46
CA GLY A 179 -29.07 -2.70 -13.35
C GLY A 179 -28.24 -3.03 -12.11
N MET A 180 -28.89 -3.25 -10.96
CA MET A 180 -28.19 -3.65 -9.72
C MET A 180 -27.54 -5.03 -9.88
N ARG A 181 -28.24 -5.98 -10.50
CA ARG A 181 -27.70 -7.32 -10.78
C ARG A 181 -26.47 -7.25 -11.70
N LEU A 182 -26.51 -6.39 -12.72
CA LEU A 182 -25.36 -6.16 -13.60
C LEU A 182 -24.17 -5.59 -12.84
N LEU A 183 -24.37 -4.59 -11.98
CA LEU A 183 -23.30 -4.00 -11.18
C LEU A 183 -22.69 -5.00 -10.20
N VAL A 184 -23.52 -5.80 -9.53
CA VAL A 184 -23.05 -6.88 -8.63
C VAL A 184 -22.26 -7.94 -9.42
N GLY A 185 -22.76 -8.36 -10.58
CA GLY A 185 -22.08 -9.31 -11.45
C GLY A 185 -20.72 -8.80 -11.93
N ALA A 186 -20.65 -7.56 -12.42
CA ALA A 186 -19.41 -6.91 -12.81
C ALA A 186 -18.44 -6.76 -11.64
N GLY A 187 -18.95 -6.38 -10.46
CA GLY A 187 -18.16 -6.31 -9.22
C GLY A 187 -17.57 -7.66 -8.81
N LEU A 188 -18.34 -8.74 -8.93
CA LEU A 188 -17.88 -10.09 -8.66
C LEU A 188 -16.77 -10.52 -9.62
N LEU A 189 -16.91 -10.24 -10.92
CA LEU A 189 -15.85 -10.53 -11.91
C LEU A 189 -14.55 -9.78 -11.59
N LEU A 190 -14.64 -8.50 -11.23
CA LEU A 190 -13.48 -7.70 -10.83
C LEU A 190 -12.85 -8.20 -9.52
N LEU A 191 -13.67 -8.67 -8.57
CA LEU A 191 -13.19 -9.29 -7.34
C LEU A 191 -12.43 -10.59 -7.64
N LEU A 192 -12.97 -11.46 -8.49
CA LEU A 192 -12.32 -12.71 -8.90
C LEU A 192 -11.00 -12.44 -9.61
N TRP A 193 -10.96 -11.46 -10.52
CA TRP A 193 -9.73 -11.01 -11.16
C TRP A 193 -8.69 -10.54 -10.14
N ARG A 194 -9.10 -9.73 -9.16
CA ARG A 194 -8.22 -9.24 -8.10
C ARG A 194 -7.66 -10.37 -7.23
N LEU A 195 -8.50 -11.37 -6.90
CA LEU A 195 -8.06 -12.55 -6.16
C LEU A 195 -7.10 -13.41 -6.99
N ALA A 196 -7.38 -13.63 -8.26
CA ALA A 196 -6.51 -14.39 -9.16
C ALA A 196 -5.11 -13.74 -9.26
N MET A 197 -5.05 -12.42 -9.43
CA MET A 197 -3.78 -11.68 -9.43
C MET A 197 -3.03 -11.84 -8.10
N ARG A 198 -3.72 -11.65 -6.97
CA ARG A 198 -3.12 -11.85 -5.65
C ARG A 198 -2.56 -13.26 -5.48
N VAL A 199 -3.33 -14.29 -5.83
CA VAL A 199 -2.91 -15.69 -5.74
C VAL A 199 -1.71 -15.95 -6.65
N GLY A 200 -1.74 -15.45 -7.89
CA GLY A 200 -0.66 -15.63 -8.87
C GLY A 200 0.67 -15.04 -8.40
N PHE A 201 0.67 -13.77 -7.97
CA PHE A 201 1.89 -13.11 -7.49
C PHE A 201 2.39 -13.71 -6.16
N THR A 202 1.49 -14.02 -5.23
CA THR A 202 1.86 -14.67 -3.96
C THR A 202 2.46 -16.06 -4.22
N THR A 203 1.88 -16.83 -5.13
CA THR A 203 2.38 -18.16 -5.51
C THR A 203 3.78 -18.08 -6.10
N ARG A 204 4.04 -17.10 -6.96
CA ARG A 204 5.35 -16.89 -7.57
C ARG A 204 6.44 -16.55 -6.54
N CYS A 205 6.11 -15.78 -5.50
CA CYS A 205 7.07 -15.33 -4.50
C CYS A 205 7.23 -16.28 -3.31
N HIS A 206 6.15 -16.95 -2.88
CA HIS A 206 6.10 -17.69 -1.61
C HIS A 206 5.60 -19.14 -1.77
N GLY A 207 5.34 -19.59 -2.99
CA GLY A 207 4.85 -20.93 -3.30
C GLY A 207 3.32 -21.07 -3.24
N TRP A 208 2.82 -22.15 -3.84
CA TRP A 208 1.38 -22.37 -4.06
C TRP A 208 0.55 -22.44 -2.77
N ARG A 209 1.13 -22.96 -1.69
CA ARG A 209 0.46 -23.04 -0.37
C ARG A 209 0.13 -21.66 0.17
N GLU A 210 1.07 -20.72 0.02
CA GLU A 210 0.86 -19.32 0.39
C GLU A 210 -0.10 -18.62 -0.57
N GLY A 211 -0.04 -18.96 -1.87
CA GLY A 211 -1.03 -18.53 -2.86
C GLY A 211 -2.47 -18.84 -2.45
N LEU A 212 -2.76 -20.09 -2.07
CA LEU A 212 -4.10 -20.48 -1.60
C LEU A 212 -4.51 -19.75 -0.31
N ARG A 213 -3.56 -19.58 0.63
CA ARG A 213 -3.79 -18.82 1.87
C ARG A 213 -4.06 -17.34 1.62
N ALA A 214 -3.63 -16.80 0.48
CA ALA A 214 -3.87 -15.40 0.12
C ALA A 214 -5.37 -15.08 -0.06
N VAL A 215 -6.21 -16.06 -0.40
CA VAL A 215 -7.66 -15.89 -0.58
C VAL A 215 -8.35 -15.50 0.74
N PRO A 216 -8.31 -16.30 1.82
CA PRO A 216 -8.89 -15.89 3.11
C PRO A 216 -8.14 -14.69 3.71
N ARG A 217 -6.82 -14.54 3.43
CA ARG A 217 -6.07 -13.35 3.86
C ARG A 217 -6.53 -12.06 3.19
N ALA A 218 -7.14 -12.10 2.00
CA ALA A 218 -7.68 -10.92 1.35
C ALA A 218 -8.78 -10.24 2.19
N PHE A 219 -9.61 -11.02 2.87
CA PHE A 219 -10.61 -10.48 3.80
C PHE A 219 -9.95 -9.75 4.97
N ILE A 220 -8.93 -10.37 5.59
CA ILE A 220 -8.16 -9.75 6.69
C ILE A 220 -7.48 -8.47 6.20
N ALA A 221 -6.90 -8.49 5.00
CA ALA A 221 -6.26 -7.32 4.38
C ALA A 221 -7.24 -6.15 4.23
N ASN A 222 -8.46 -6.43 3.77
CA ASN A 222 -9.49 -5.41 3.62
C ASN A 222 -9.92 -4.84 4.99
N MET A 223 -10.11 -5.68 6.01
CA MET A 223 -10.42 -5.21 7.37
C MET A 223 -9.32 -4.30 7.93
N ILE A 224 -8.06 -4.70 7.77
CA ILE A 224 -6.91 -3.89 8.18
C ILE A 224 -6.87 -2.57 7.39
N ALA A 225 -7.16 -2.59 6.09
CA ALA A 225 -7.20 -1.37 5.27
C ALA A 225 -8.26 -0.37 5.74
N ILE A 226 -9.47 -0.83 6.07
CA ILE A 226 -10.57 0.01 6.59
C ILE A 226 -10.17 0.64 7.93
N LEU A 227 -9.66 -0.18 8.87
CA LEU A 227 -9.23 0.30 10.18
C LEU A 227 -8.03 1.25 10.09
N ALA A 228 -7.08 0.96 9.20
CA ALA A 228 -5.91 1.77 8.95
C ALA A 228 -6.27 3.13 8.34
N ALA A 229 -7.19 3.17 7.37
CA ALA A 229 -7.65 4.42 6.78
C ALA A 229 -8.34 5.32 7.82
N ARG A 230 -9.23 4.76 8.66
CA ARG A 230 -9.84 5.51 9.77
C ARG A 230 -8.78 6.10 10.70
N ARG A 231 -7.79 5.29 11.10
CA ARG A 231 -6.68 5.73 11.96
C ARG A 231 -5.83 6.79 11.27
N ALA A 232 -5.55 6.64 9.98
CA ALA A 232 -4.75 7.59 9.20
C ALA A 232 -5.41 8.97 9.13
N ILE A 233 -6.73 9.03 8.88
CA ILE A 233 -7.50 10.28 8.89
C ILE A 233 -7.43 10.95 10.27
N SER A 234 -7.59 10.18 11.35
CA SER A 234 -7.46 10.72 12.71
C SER A 234 -6.05 11.19 13.03
N LEU A 235 -5.01 10.48 12.55
CA LEU A 235 -3.61 10.84 12.72
C LEU A 235 -3.30 12.16 12.01
N TYR A 236 -3.65 12.26 10.73
CA TYR A 236 -3.45 13.46 9.94
C TYR A 236 -4.24 14.65 10.50
N GLY A 237 -5.49 14.46 10.91
CA GLY A 237 -6.28 15.52 11.57
C GLY A 237 -5.65 16.03 12.87
N ARG A 238 -4.95 15.18 13.63
CA ARG A 238 -4.16 15.63 14.78
C ARG A 238 -2.89 16.39 14.36
N MET A 239 -2.20 15.94 13.32
CA MET A 239 -1.01 16.64 12.79
C MET A 239 -1.38 18.06 12.35
N VAL A 240 -2.46 18.21 11.58
CA VAL A 240 -2.95 19.53 11.11
C VAL A 240 -3.32 20.44 12.29
N ARG A 241 -3.94 19.89 13.36
CA ARG A 241 -4.33 20.68 14.54
C ARG A 241 -3.17 21.06 15.46
N SER A 242 -2.18 20.17 15.60
CA SER A 242 -1.07 20.36 16.55
C SER A 242 0.17 20.98 15.91
N GLY A 243 0.29 20.93 14.59
CA GLY A 243 1.52 21.28 13.87
C GLY A 243 2.68 20.30 14.10
N VAL A 244 2.47 19.20 14.84
CA VAL A 244 3.52 18.26 15.22
C VAL A 244 3.29 16.89 14.56
N VAL A 245 4.37 16.33 14.01
CA VAL A 245 4.37 15.00 13.42
C VAL A 245 4.81 13.98 14.46
N VAL A 246 3.85 13.23 15.00
CA VAL A 246 4.13 12.18 15.99
C VAL A 246 4.40 10.85 15.28
N TRP A 247 5.66 10.42 15.31
CA TRP A 247 6.09 9.12 14.80
C TRP A 247 5.68 7.99 15.75
N ASP A 248 4.58 7.29 15.43
CA ASP A 248 4.17 6.06 16.11
C ASP A 248 4.95 4.86 15.52
N LYS A 249 6.21 4.69 15.93
CA LYS A 249 7.06 3.59 15.46
C LYS A 249 6.45 2.25 15.88
N THR A 250 6.26 1.35 14.91
CA THR A 250 5.96 -0.05 15.20
C THR A 250 7.20 -0.70 15.80
N ALA A 251 7.11 -1.16 17.04
CA ALA A 251 8.18 -1.91 17.68
C ALA A 251 8.50 -3.17 16.86
N HIS A 252 9.72 -3.24 16.34
CA HIS A 252 10.28 -4.48 15.82
C HIS A 252 10.86 -5.25 17.00
N PRO A 253 10.62 -6.57 17.13
CA PRO A 253 11.44 -7.40 18.01
C PRO A 253 12.90 -7.14 17.63
N ALA A 254 13.76 -6.84 18.62
CA ALA A 254 15.18 -6.81 18.37
C ALA A 254 15.58 -8.16 17.76
N ALA A 255 16.31 -8.15 16.64
CA ALA A 255 16.90 -9.37 16.12
C ALA A 255 17.71 -9.99 17.25
N ALA A 256 17.29 -11.15 17.74
CA ALA A 256 18.09 -11.93 18.68
C ALA A 256 19.42 -12.25 18.00
N ASP A 257 20.50 -11.74 18.60
CA ASP A 257 21.90 -12.10 18.42
C ASP A 257 22.23 -12.89 17.15
N ALA A 258 22.61 -12.17 16.09
CA ALA A 258 23.42 -12.78 15.05
C ALA A 258 24.72 -13.28 15.69
N PRO A 259 25.08 -14.58 15.58
CA PRO A 259 26.36 -15.05 16.08
C PRO A 259 27.46 -14.27 15.38
N ALA A 260 28.37 -13.71 16.18
CA ALA A 260 29.54 -13.00 15.70
C ALA A 260 30.27 -13.85 14.66
N ALA A 261 30.42 -13.31 13.45
CA ALA A 261 31.26 -13.91 12.44
C ALA A 261 32.68 -14.06 13.00
N ALA A 262 33.12 -15.31 13.18
CA ALA A 262 34.51 -15.60 13.44
C ALA A 262 35.33 -15.16 12.22
N ARG A 263 36.38 -14.40 12.50
CA ARG A 263 37.39 -13.93 11.54
C ARG A 263 38.19 -15.09 10.95
#